data_AF-X0TDJ2-F1
#
_entry.id   AF-X0TDJ2-F1
#
_cell.length_a   1.000
_cell.length_b   1.000
_cell.length_c   1.000
_cell.angle_alpha   90.00
_cell.angle_beta   90.00
_cell.angle_gamma   90.00
#
_symmetry.space_group_name_H-M   'P 1'
#
loop_
_entity.id
_entity.type
_entity.pdbx_description
1 polymer ?
#
loop_
_entity_poly.entity_id
_entity_poly.type
_entity_poly.pdbx_seq_one_letter_code
_entity_poly.pdbx_strand_id
1 'polypeptide(L)'
;SAASRERLNETVPKNFLERFDVIISGNDTEKGKPSPEPYLVAMNKLRVLPAESIVVENAPLGIKSARSAGAYCIAITSTMDKSFLEEADKIIDNFSDLGNLFK
;
A
#
# COMPACT_ATOMS: atom_id res chain seq x y z
N SER A 1 -11.35 -3.60 1.61
CA SER A 1 -11.54 -3.83 0.16
C SER A 1 -10.93 -2.66 -0.60
N ALA A 2 -10.19 -2.90 -1.68
CA ALA A 2 -9.69 -1.82 -2.54
C ALA A 2 -10.86 -1.18 -3.31
N ALA A 3 -10.78 0.12 -3.61
CA ALA A 3 -11.82 0.81 -4.39
C ALA A 3 -11.88 0.25 -5.83
N SER A 4 -13.07 0.32 -6.45
CA SER A 4 -13.20 0.01 -7.89
C SER A 4 -12.44 1.03 -8.73
N ARG A 5 -12.09 0.65 -9.97
CA ARG A 5 -11.45 1.51 -10.95
C ARG A 5 -12.28 2.75 -11.26
N GLU A 6 -13.59 2.55 -11.38
CA GLU A 6 -14.56 3.62 -11.60
C GLU A 6 -14.51 4.65 -10.47
N ARG A 7 -14.65 4.21 -9.21
CA ARG A 7 -14.57 5.09 -8.05
C ARG A 7 -13.23 5.82 -7.95
N LEU A 8 -12.13 5.15 -8.31
CA LEU A 8 -10.80 5.75 -8.31
C LEU A 8 -10.71 6.89 -9.34
N ASN A 9 -11.25 6.71 -10.55
CA ASN A 9 -11.28 7.74 -11.59
C ASN A 9 -12.20 8.93 -11.24
N GLU A 10 -13.26 8.70 -10.45
CA GLU A 10 -14.17 9.75 -9.99
C GLU A 10 -13.60 10.59 -8.84
N THR A 11 -12.80 9.98 -7.96
CA THR A 11 -12.39 10.59 -6.68
C THR A 11 -10.96 11.09 -6.66
N VAL A 12 -10.10 10.58 -7.55
CA VAL A 12 -8.67 10.95 -7.60
C VAL A 12 -8.39 11.77 -8.85
N PRO A 13 -7.76 12.96 -8.73
CA PRO A 13 -7.41 13.78 -9.89
C PRO A 13 -6.56 13.03 -10.91
N LYS A 14 -6.88 13.14 -12.19
CA LYS A 14 -6.17 12.41 -13.27
C LYS A 14 -4.66 12.71 -13.27
N ASN A 15 -4.27 13.96 -13.08
CA ASN A 15 -2.86 14.38 -13.00
C ASN A 15 -2.12 13.80 -11.78
N PHE A 16 -2.85 13.33 -10.75
CA PHE A 16 -2.27 12.57 -9.65
C PHE A 16 -2.02 11.12 -10.07
N LEU A 17 -2.99 10.50 -10.75
CA LEU A 17 -2.88 9.12 -11.25
C LEU A 17 -1.75 8.95 -12.28
N GLU A 18 -1.51 9.96 -13.12
CA GLU A 18 -0.42 9.98 -14.10
C GLU A 18 0.99 9.97 -13.47
N ARG A 19 1.11 10.09 -12.14
CA ARG A 19 2.39 9.97 -11.43
C ARG A 19 2.78 8.53 -11.08
N PHE A 20 1.92 7.56 -11.38
CA PHE A 20 2.14 6.15 -11.05
C PHE A 20 2.29 5.32 -12.32
N ASP A 21 3.35 4.53 -12.40
CA ASP A 21 3.57 3.59 -13.52
C ASP A 21 2.52 2.49 -13.56
N VAL A 22 2.05 2.05 -12.38
CA VAL A 22 1.06 0.98 -12.22
C VAL A 22 0.05 1.41 -11.16
N ILE A 23 -1.23 1.21 -11.47
CA ILE A 23 -2.33 1.41 -10.51
C ILE A 23 -3.12 0.11 -10.43
N ILE A 24 -3.21 -0.48 -9.25
CA ILE A 24 -4.05 -1.63 -8.95
C ILE A 24 -5.30 -1.17 -8.20
N SER A 25 -6.47 -1.61 -8.64
CA SER A 25 -7.77 -1.40 -7.99
C SER A 25 -8.40 -2.73 -7.61
N GLY A 26 -9.56 -2.70 -6.96
CA GLY A 26 -10.32 -3.91 -6.64
C GLY A 26 -10.78 -4.70 -7.86
N ASN A 27 -10.68 -4.14 -9.07
CA ASN A 27 -11.00 -4.84 -10.31
C ASN A 27 -9.85 -5.71 -10.84
N ASP A 28 -8.61 -5.50 -10.39
CA ASP A 28 -7.45 -6.26 -10.89
C ASP A 28 -7.04 -7.42 -9.98
N THR A 29 -7.82 -7.69 -8.93
CA THR A 29 -7.53 -8.71 -7.92
C THR A 29 -8.79 -9.49 -7.61
N GLU A 30 -8.68 -10.80 -7.52
CA GLU A 30 -9.76 -11.68 -7.06
C GLU A 30 -9.97 -11.52 -5.55
N LYS A 31 -8.88 -11.36 -4.77
CA LYS A 31 -8.95 -11.21 -3.31
C LYS A 31 -8.35 -9.88 -2.86
N GLY A 32 -9.16 -9.11 -2.13
CA GLY A 32 -8.69 -7.91 -1.45
C GLY A 32 -7.89 -8.21 -0.18
N LYS A 33 -7.30 -7.15 0.39
CA LYS A 33 -6.67 -7.14 1.72
C LYS A 33 -7.59 -7.83 2.75
N PRO A 34 -7.11 -8.77 3.57
CA PRO A 34 -5.69 -9.02 3.91
C PRO A 34 -4.95 -10.01 2.99
N SER A 35 -5.53 -10.46 1.87
CA SER A 35 -4.79 -11.23 0.87
C SER A 35 -3.56 -10.45 0.39
N PRO A 36 -2.39 -11.08 0.16
CA PRO A 36 -1.22 -10.41 -0.41
C PRO A 36 -1.37 -10.07 -1.90
N GLU A 37 -2.38 -10.65 -2.55
CA GLU A 37 -2.60 -10.56 -3.99
C GLU A 37 -2.52 -9.14 -4.57
N PRO A 38 -3.12 -8.08 -3.98
CA PRO A 38 -3.03 -6.75 -4.55
C PRO A 38 -1.59 -6.23 -4.68
N TYR A 39 -0.73 -6.57 -3.72
CA TYR A 39 0.67 -6.17 -3.74
C TYR A 39 1.49 -7.03 -4.68
N LEU A 40 1.25 -8.35 -4.71
CA LEU A 40 1.92 -9.25 -5.65
C LEU A 40 1.61 -8.90 -7.11
N VAL A 41 0.35 -8.55 -7.42
CA VAL A 41 -0.04 -8.08 -8.75
C VAL A 41 0.68 -6.78 -9.12
N ALA A 42 0.76 -5.81 -8.18
CA ALA A 42 1.49 -4.56 -8.40
C ALA A 42 2.99 -4.81 -8.67
N MET A 43 3.65 -5.58 -7.80
CA MET A 43 5.08 -5.92 -7.90
C MET A 43 5.39 -6.67 -9.20
N ASN A 44 4.55 -7.61 -9.60
CA ASN A 44 4.70 -8.34 -10.85
C ASN A 44 4.61 -7.40 -12.08
N LYS A 45 3.66 -6.46 -12.09
CA LYS A 45 3.55 -5.47 -13.17
C LYS A 45 4.74 -4.50 -13.20
N LEU A 46 5.27 -4.14 -12.04
CA LEU A 46 6.46 -3.30 -11.88
C LEU A 46 7.78 -4.06 -12.13
N ARG A 47 7.73 -5.40 -12.19
CA ARG A 47 8.89 -6.28 -12.33
C ARG A 47 9.94 -6.12 -11.21
N VAL A 48 9.46 -5.93 -9.98
CA VAL A 48 10.29 -5.82 -8.77
C VAL A 48 10.06 -7.00 -7.84
N LEU A 49 11.06 -7.35 -7.04
CA LEU A 49 10.92 -8.40 -6.03
C LEU A 49 10.22 -7.84 -4.78
N PRO A 50 9.43 -8.66 -4.05
CA PRO A 50 8.83 -8.22 -2.80
C PRO A 50 9.86 -7.73 -1.76
N ALA A 51 11.00 -8.41 -1.68
CA ALA A 51 12.09 -8.05 -0.76
C ALA A 51 12.76 -6.70 -1.09
N GLU A 52 12.56 -6.19 -2.30
CA GLU A 52 13.05 -4.88 -2.75
C GLU A 52 11.95 -3.80 -2.71
N SER A 53 10.77 -4.16 -2.20
CA SER A 53 9.58 -3.31 -2.21
C SER A 53 9.24 -2.80 -0.81
N ILE A 54 8.85 -1.54 -0.75
CA ILE A 54 8.30 -0.90 0.44
C ILE A 54 6.81 -0.62 0.20
N VAL A 55 5.97 -1.00 1.15
CA VAL A 55 4.54 -0.71 1.14
C VAL A 55 4.19 0.22 2.29
N VAL A 56 3.51 1.33 1.99
CA VAL A 56 3.02 2.28 2.99
C VAL A 56 1.54 2.04 3.25
N GLU A 57 1.17 1.81 4.51
CA GLU A 57 -0.20 1.44 4.93
C GLU A 57 -0.66 2.22 6.15
N ASN A 58 -1.97 2.24 6.41
CA ASN A 58 -2.56 2.91 7.58
C ASN A 58 -3.64 2.09 8.29
N ALA A 59 -3.77 0.81 7.95
CA ALA A 59 -4.78 -0.09 8.52
C ALA A 59 -4.25 -1.52 8.72
N PRO A 60 -4.73 -2.26 9.74
CA PRO A 60 -4.25 -3.61 10.07
C PRO A 60 -4.34 -4.62 8.91
N LEU A 61 -5.48 -4.64 8.21
CA LEU A 61 -5.67 -5.56 7.07
C LEU A 61 -4.69 -5.29 5.93
N GLY A 62 -4.32 -4.02 5.77
CA GLY A 62 -3.34 -3.59 4.79
C GLY A 62 -1.92 -3.99 5.14
N ILE A 63 -1.52 -3.77 6.39
CA ILE A 63 -0.23 -4.21 6.94
C ILE A 63 -0.07 -5.72 6.77
N LYS A 64 -1.08 -6.49 7.18
CA LYS A 64 -1.07 -7.95 7.04
C LYS A 64 -0.92 -8.39 5.59
N SER A 65 -1.62 -7.73 4.66
CA SER A 65 -1.51 -7.98 3.22
C SER A 65 -0.10 -7.70 2.70
N ALA A 66 0.48 -6.56 3.05
CA ALA A 66 1.82 -6.15 2.62
C ALA A 66 2.91 -7.12 3.09
N ARG A 67 2.88 -7.47 4.39
CA ARG A 67 3.82 -8.42 4.98
C ARG A 67 3.67 -9.82 4.42
N SER A 68 2.43 -10.26 4.20
CA SER A 68 2.17 -11.57 3.59
C SER A 68 2.63 -11.64 2.13
N ALA A 69 2.79 -10.49 1.46
CA ALA A 69 3.37 -10.41 0.12
C ALA A 69 4.91 -10.48 0.14
N GLY A 70 5.55 -10.37 1.32
CA GLY A 70 7.00 -10.35 1.48
C GLY A 70 7.63 -8.97 1.35
N ALA A 71 6.84 -7.90 1.40
CA ALA A 71 7.34 -6.52 1.36
C ALA A 71 7.67 -5.97 2.74
N TYR A 72 8.57 -4.98 2.78
CA TYR A 72 8.81 -4.19 3.98
C TYR A 72 7.65 -3.21 4.18
N CYS A 73 6.94 -3.32 5.30
CA CYS A 73 5.74 -2.53 5.56
C CYS A 73 6.02 -1.37 6.52
N ILE A 74 5.77 -0.15 6.03
CA ILE A 74 5.78 1.07 6.85
C ILE A 74 4.33 1.48 7.10
N ALA A 75 3.92 1.53 8.36
CA ALA A 75 2.63 2.06 8.74
C ALA A 75 2.70 3.56 9.08
N ILE A 76 1.69 4.32 8.67
CA ILE A 76 1.49 5.73 9.03
C ILE A 76 0.27 5.89 9.92
N THR A 77 0.41 6.57 11.06
CA THR A 77 -0.68 6.78 12.05
C THR A 77 -1.66 7.87 11.62
N SER A 78 -2.28 7.73 10.44
CA SER A 78 -3.20 8.73 9.88
C SER A 78 -4.66 8.48 10.22
N THR A 79 -5.08 7.22 10.35
CA THR A 79 -6.48 6.83 10.53
C THR A 79 -6.74 5.94 11.74
N MET A 80 -5.70 5.37 12.32
CA MET A 80 -5.77 4.40 13.41
C MET A 80 -4.70 4.71 14.45
N ASP A 81 -4.99 4.42 15.71
CA ASP A 81 -3.99 4.47 16.76
C ASP A 81 -2.84 3.49 16.50
N LYS A 82 -1.65 3.87 16.96
CA LYS A 82 -0.41 3.09 16.80
C LYS A 82 -0.56 1.64 17.24
N SER A 83 -1.34 1.36 18.28
CA SER A 83 -1.58 0.00 18.81
C SER A 83 -2.22 -0.94 17.78
N PHE A 84 -2.93 -0.42 16.78
CA PHE A 84 -3.50 -1.23 15.70
C PHE A 84 -2.52 -1.49 14.56
N LEU A 85 -1.36 -0.84 14.57
CA LEU A 85 -0.39 -0.87 13.47
C LEU A 85 0.91 -1.60 13.83
N GLU A 86 0.95 -2.23 15.00
CA GLU A 86 2.13 -2.91 15.58
C GLU A 86 2.66 -4.07 14.74
N GLU A 87 1.83 -4.64 13.86
CA GLU A 87 2.29 -5.67 12.92
C GLU A 87 3.21 -5.10 11.83
N ALA A 88 3.32 -3.79 11.62
CA ALA A 88 4.20 -3.23 10.59
C ALA A 88 5.69 -3.33 10.98
N ASP A 89 6.58 -3.35 9.99
CA ASP A 89 8.03 -3.38 10.24
C ASP A 89 8.56 -2.04 10.76
N LYS A 90 7.86 -0.95 10.43
CA LYS A 90 8.09 0.37 10.99
C LYS A 90 6.78 1.15 11.09
N ILE A 91 6.65 1.96 12.12
CA ILE A 91 5.55 2.91 12.27
C ILE A 91 6.12 4.33 12.28
N ILE A 92 5.49 5.23 11.52
CA ILE A 92 5.79 6.66 11.46
C ILE A 92 4.53 7.47 11.71
N ASP A 93 4.69 8.71 12.16
CA ASP A 93 3.55 9.53 12.56
C ASP A 93 3.00 10.37 11.39
N ASN A 94 3.86 10.73 10.44
CA ASN A 94 3.50 11.59 9.31
C ASN A 94 4.36 11.35 8.05
N PHE A 95 3.94 11.92 6.92
CA PHE A 95 4.66 11.76 5.63
C PHE A 95 6.03 12.46 5.59
N SER A 96 6.30 13.45 6.45
CA SER A 96 7.64 14.07 6.52
C SER A 96 8.67 13.09 7.09
N ASP A 97 8.26 12.25 8.04
CA ASP A 97 9.10 11.17 8.57
C ASP A 97 9.46 10.17 7.47
N LEU A 98 8.53 9.83 6.57
CA LEU A 98 8.78 8.95 5.43
C LEU A 98 9.89 9.51 4.53
N GLY A 99 9.83 10.80 4.21
CA GLY A 99 10.85 11.46 3.39
C GLY A 99 12.24 11.45 4.03
N ASN A 100 12.35 11.44 5.36
CA ASN A 100 13.62 11.39 6.07
C ASN A 100 14.28 9.99 6.05
N LEU A 101 13.54 8.93 5.69
CA LEU A 101 14.09 7.57 5.62
C LEU A 101 14.92 7.29 4.37
N PHE A 102 14.79 8.13 3.34
CA PHE A 102 15.46 7.96 2.04
C PHE A 102 16.44 9.10 1.72
N LYS A 103 16.76 9.93 2.72
CA LYS A 103 17.79 10.97 2.63
C LYS A 103 19.17 10.42 2.97
#